data_AF-A0A1Y6CZ77-F1
#
_entry.id   AF-A0A1Y6CZ77-F1
#
_cell.length_a   1.000
_cell.length_b   1.000
_cell.length_c   1.000
_cell.angle_alpha   90.00
_cell.angle_beta   90.00
_cell.angle_gamma   90.00
#
_symmetry.space_group_name_H-M   'P 1'
#
loop_
_entity.id
_entity.type
_entity.pdbx_description
1 polymer ?
#
loop_
_entity_poly.entity_id
_entity_poly.type
_entity_poly.pdbx_seq_one_letter_code
_entity_poly.pdbx_strand_id
1 'polypeptide(L)'
;MLRSVIFFVRPISQFLVFTLLIFQYAVVDSAYAVVIPTDPEIAKFKAAYGRLTKPEHVSRIKALIESGGVQYEGYRLISKLKGTDQSEVIKQENEDILEYIEFIAKYSNPPSDVADVARNVIKAWGMEEPSGTVKNPDLFAVIEVGGKGVKGLLVNFNEIDKSEQCQRSEVDMVGCLFNRDTMIEPYNVNAIDKTAFDEVARSVREMIEAMISAKARAVDINNIYIVGSSSVGKMPEEDKADLKKRIEKEIGWARKMEFIKSNDEARLNAEGILNIIIPNGVGGRNRADKKKKVIVLDVGSGGIVGSYYLASEQDRIETFSYPLGVKRYAEFVENSLQQSNGDPNGGSMKNDADFQVRSNQIMETKLEPEFAEIAERKPGMKSRSRVYLIGGINWALTNFMHSGDRRRFPEINPINIKKLRKLAVDGEMDIICRDTSNLEIKKSCDTFTTRQVIAGMDILRAFAKVMDFEKKDKIFFIRDALLVWSLGYLKEKCMMDDKC
;
A
#
# COMPACT_ATOMS: atom_id res chain seq x y z
N MET A 1 32.95 -1.03 70.58
CA MET A 1 31.57 -0.83 71.08
C MET A 1 30.72 -1.92 70.45
N LEU A 2 30.45 -3.01 71.21
CA LEU A 2 29.12 -3.42 71.71
C LEU A 2 28.01 -3.44 70.65
N ARG A 3 27.11 -4.42 70.52
CA ARG A 3 26.85 -5.81 70.99
C ARG A 3 25.55 -6.19 70.22
N SER A 4 25.42 -7.39 69.64
CA SER A 4 24.43 -8.45 70.01
C SER A 4 22.93 -8.10 69.75
N VAL A 5 21.94 -8.94 69.40
CA VAL A 5 21.72 -10.40 69.19
C VAL A 5 20.19 -10.55 68.85
N ILE A 6 19.84 -11.38 67.83
CA ILE A 6 18.73 -12.39 67.66
C ILE A 6 17.23 -11.96 67.95
N PHE A 7 16.13 -12.30 67.24
CA PHE A 7 15.54 -13.59 66.76
C PHE A 7 14.39 -13.47 65.72
N PHE A 8 14.32 -14.50 64.86
CA PHE A 8 13.23 -15.16 64.07
C PHE A 8 11.83 -14.53 63.88
N VAL A 9 11.26 -14.64 62.65
CA VAL A 9 10.26 -15.66 62.21
C VAL A 9 10.08 -15.58 60.67
N ARG A 10 10.02 -16.73 59.98
CA ARG A 10 9.45 -17.00 58.63
C ARG A 10 8.26 -17.98 58.84
N PRO A 11 7.30 -18.24 57.92
CA PRO A 11 7.34 -18.07 56.44
C PRO A 11 5.97 -17.65 55.78
N ILE A 12 5.88 -17.80 54.44
CA ILE A 12 4.67 -17.90 53.57
C ILE A 12 4.11 -16.52 53.12
N SER A 13 3.88 -16.16 51.86
CA SER A 13 3.85 -16.84 50.55
C SER A 13 4.18 -15.82 49.44
N GLN A 14 4.78 -16.31 48.36
CA GLN A 14 5.00 -15.57 47.11
C GLN A 14 3.66 -15.38 46.38
N PHE A 15 3.20 -14.15 46.12
CA PHE A 15 2.34 -13.82 44.96
C PHE A 15 2.09 -12.31 44.72
N LEU A 16 3.02 -11.41 45.09
CA LEU A 16 2.77 -9.95 45.00
C LEU A 16 4.02 -9.16 44.55
N VAL A 17 4.57 -9.53 43.39
CA VAL A 17 5.70 -8.80 42.77
C VAL A 17 5.39 -8.31 41.34
N PHE A 18 4.19 -8.53 40.80
CA PHE A 18 3.90 -8.15 39.41
C PHE A 18 3.12 -6.84 39.18
N THR A 19 2.78 -6.08 40.22
CA THR A 19 1.89 -4.90 40.07
C THR A 19 2.52 -3.56 40.42
N LEU A 20 3.86 -3.48 40.51
CA LEU A 20 4.55 -2.23 40.90
C LEU A 20 5.70 -1.81 39.96
N LEU A 21 5.74 -2.37 38.75
CA LEU A 21 6.74 -2.01 37.72
C LEU A 21 6.17 -1.27 36.50
N ILE A 22 4.88 -0.92 36.51
CA ILE A 22 4.25 -0.11 35.46
C ILE A 22 3.69 1.17 36.09
N PHE A 23 4.55 2.00 36.69
CA PHE A 23 4.15 3.38 37.04
C PHE A 23 5.30 4.39 37.05
N GLN A 24 6.46 4.09 36.46
CA GLN A 24 7.61 5.00 36.54
C GLN A 24 8.45 5.19 35.28
N TYR A 25 7.84 5.16 34.10
CA TYR A 25 8.47 5.70 32.88
C TYR A 25 7.45 6.38 31.97
N ALA A 26 7.20 7.68 32.21
CA ALA A 26 6.71 8.62 31.20
C ALA A 26 6.81 10.07 31.73
N VAL A 27 8.01 10.65 31.69
CA VAL A 27 8.21 12.10 31.61
C VAL A 27 9.38 12.35 30.68
N VAL A 28 9.13 12.75 29.42
CA VAL A 28 9.87 13.77 28.65
C VAL A 28 8.99 14.24 27.47
N ASP A 29 8.73 15.56 27.43
CA ASP A 29 8.34 16.47 26.34
C ASP A 29 7.47 16.00 25.16
N SER A 30 6.24 16.50 25.12
CA SER A 30 5.80 17.49 24.12
C SER A 30 4.36 17.95 24.38
N ALA A 31 4.12 19.24 24.17
CA ALA A 31 2.91 19.94 24.53
C ALA A 31 1.66 19.42 23.80
N TYR A 32 0.82 18.69 24.54
CA TYR A 32 -0.61 18.59 24.29
C TYR A 32 -1.33 18.70 25.63
N ALA A 33 -2.34 19.58 25.69
CA ALA A 33 -3.25 19.65 26.83
C ALA A 33 -4.02 18.31 26.90
N VAL A 34 -3.59 17.44 27.80
CA VAL A 34 -4.35 16.24 28.19
C VAL A 34 -5.51 16.74 29.04
N VAL A 35 -6.74 16.53 28.57
CA VAL A 35 -7.93 16.65 29.41
C VAL A 35 -7.83 15.55 30.46
N ILE A 36 -7.46 15.92 31.69
CA ILE A 36 -7.47 15.01 32.83
C ILE A 36 -8.94 14.74 33.17
N PRO A 37 -9.43 13.49 33.13
CA PRO A 37 -10.80 13.20 33.50
C PRO A 37 -11.01 13.58 34.96
N THR A 38 -12.11 14.29 35.22
CA THR A 38 -12.47 14.71 36.57
C THR A 38 -12.67 13.49 37.48
N ASP A 39 -12.37 13.65 38.76
CA ASP A 39 -12.46 12.63 39.83
C ASP A 39 -13.70 11.68 39.78
N PRO A 40 -14.91 12.13 39.36
CA PRO A 40 -16.07 11.24 39.26
C PRO A 40 -15.97 10.14 38.19
N GLU A 41 -15.28 10.38 37.07
CA GLU A 41 -15.15 9.39 35.99
C GLU A 41 -14.11 8.32 36.32
N ILE A 42 -13.03 8.71 37.00
CA ILE A 42 -12.03 7.78 37.55
C ILE A 42 -12.67 6.89 38.63
N ALA A 43 -13.57 7.45 39.45
CA ALA A 43 -14.31 6.69 40.45
C ALA A 43 -15.29 5.69 39.82
N LYS A 44 -16.02 6.09 38.76
CA LYS A 44 -16.88 5.17 38.00
C LYS A 44 -16.09 4.04 37.34
N PHE A 45 -14.96 4.37 36.72
CA PHE A 45 -14.08 3.37 36.10
C PHE A 45 -13.48 2.40 37.12
N LYS A 46 -12.99 2.89 38.26
CA LYS A 46 -12.49 2.02 39.35
C LYS A 46 -13.60 1.13 39.95
N ALA A 47 -14.82 1.64 40.06
CA ALA A 47 -15.98 0.87 40.53
C ALA A 47 -16.46 -0.18 39.52
N ALA A 48 -16.37 0.09 38.21
CA ALA A 48 -16.66 -0.89 37.16
C ALA A 48 -15.55 -1.96 37.08
N TYR A 49 -14.28 -1.55 37.10
CA TYR A 49 -13.13 -2.46 37.09
C TYR A 49 -13.09 -3.38 38.32
N GLY A 50 -13.44 -2.87 39.51
CA GLY A 50 -13.56 -3.68 40.74
C GLY A 50 -14.72 -4.69 40.70
N ARG A 51 -15.75 -4.46 39.87
CA ARG A 51 -16.87 -5.39 39.67
C ARG A 51 -16.55 -6.47 38.64
N LEU A 52 -15.75 -6.15 37.62
CA LEU A 52 -15.33 -7.06 36.54
C LEU A 52 -14.19 -8.00 36.94
N THR A 53 -13.41 -7.64 37.96
CA THR A 53 -12.28 -8.44 38.47
C THR A 53 -12.66 -9.44 39.57
N LYS A 54 -13.95 -9.54 39.91
CA LYS A 54 -14.44 -10.58 40.82
C LYS A 54 -14.17 -11.97 40.22
N PRO A 55 -13.62 -12.92 41.00
CA PRO A 55 -13.25 -14.24 40.49
C PRO A 55 -14.39 -14.95 39.76
N GLU A 56 -15.64 -14.80 40.24
CA GLU A 56 -16.80 -15.39 39.58
C GLU A 56 -17.07 -14.83 38.16
N HIS A 57 -16.81 -13.55 37.91
CA HIS A 57 -17.02 -12.93 36.60
C HIS A 57 -15.89 -13.26 35.63
N VAL A 58 -14.65 -13.26 36.11
CA VAL A 58 -13.48 -13.65 35.33
C VAL A 58 -13.57 -15.13 34.90
N SER A 59 -13.97 -16.03 35.81
CA SER A 59 -14.18 -17.44 35.48
C SER A 59 -15.33 -17.66 34.49
N ARG A 60 -16.39 -16.85 34.56
CA ARG A 60 -17.57 -16.96 33.69
C ARG A 60 -17.28 -16.43 32.29
N ILE A 61 -16.56 -15.32 32.18
CA ILE A 61 -16.06 -14.76 30.91
C ILE A 61 -15.06 -15.73 30.26
N LYS A 62 -14.14 -16.30 31.04
CA LYS A 62 -13.18 -17.29 30.55
C LYS A 62 -13.87 -18.56 30.04
N ALA A 63 -14.86 -19.08 30.76
CA ALA A 63 -15.68 -20.22 30.32
C ALA A 63 -16.52 -19.92 29.05
N LEU A 64 -17.00 -18.68 28.88
CA LEU A 64 -17.73 -18.23 27.68
C LEU A 64 -16.83 -18.12 26.44
N ILE A 65 -15.59 -17.66 26.63
CA ILE A 65 -14.57 -17.57 25.56
C ILE A 65 -14.09 -18.99 25.18
N GLU A 66 -13.82 -19.84 26.18
CA GLU A 66 -13.31 -21.21 25.96
C GLU A 66 -14.37 -22.16 25.35
N SER A 67 -15.66 -21.87 25.50
CA SER A 67 -16.76 -22.67 24.92
C SER A 67 -17.23 -22.21 23.53
N GLY A 68 -16.66 -21.13 22.97
CA GLY A 68 -17.15 -20.52 21.73
C GLY A 68 -18.56 -19.92 21.82
N GLY A 69 -19.10 -19.75 23.04
CA GLY A 69 -20.49 -19.42 23.31
C GLY A 69 -20.87 -17.95 23.13
N VAL A 70 -19.91 -17.06 22.81
CA VAL A 70 -20.14 -15.62 22.71
C VAL A 70 -21.14 -15.26 21.59
N GLN A 71 -21.18 -16.03 20.51
CA GLN A 71 -22.20 -15.86 19.46
C GLN A 71 -23.58 -16.41 19.88
N TYR A 72 -23.64 -17.45 20.69
CA TYR A 72 -24.88 -18.22 20.93
C TYR A 72 -25.82 -17.56 21.96
N GLU A 73 -25.30 -16.95 23.03
CA GLU A 73 -26.14 -16.21 23.99
C GLU A 73 -26.63 -14.87 23.44
N GLY A 74 -25.87 -14.22 22.54
CA GLY A 74 -26.34 -13.03 21.82
C GLY A 74 -27.60 -13.34 20.99
N TYR A 75 -27.59 -14.44 20.23
CA TYR A 75 -28.76 -14.91 19.48
C TYR A 75 -29.93 -15.36 20.39
N ARG A 76 -29.64 -15.99 21.53
CA ARG A 76 -30.66 -16.40 22.51
C ARG A 76 -31.35 -15.22 23.20
N LEU A 77 -30.63 -14.12 23.44
CA LEU A 77 -31.22 -12.88 23.95
C LEU A 77 -32.07 -12.17 22.88
N ILE A 78 -31.55 -12.07 21.64
CA ILE A 78 -32.25 -11.42 20.52
C ILE A 78 -33.56 -12.14 20.17
N SER A 79 -33.58 -13.48 20.22
CA SER A 79 -34.80 -14.27 20.02
C SER A 79 -35.85 -14.10 21.13
N LYS A 80 -35.44 -13.82 22.38
CA LYS A 80 -36.38 -13.46 23.48
C LYS A 80 -36.94 -12.05 23.35
N LEU A 81 -36.25 -11.15 22.65
CA LEU A 81 -36.68 -9.76 22.43
C LEU A 81 -37.62 -9.60 21.22
N LYS A 82 -37.69 -10.58 20.32
CA LYS A 82 -38.71 -10.66 19.26
C LYS A 82 -40.02 -11.23 19.84
N GLY A 83 -40.91 -10.35 20.27
CA GLY A 83 -42.31 -10.71 20.61
C GLY A 83 -42.80 -10.27 21.99
N THR A 84 -41.99 -9.55 22.76
CA THR A 84 -42.39 -9.09 24.11
C THR A 84 -42.38 -7.56 24.16
N ASP A 85 -43.39 -6.96 24.80
CA ASP A 85 -43.50 -5.52 24.99
C ASP A 85 -42.28 -5.00 25.79
N GLN A 86 -41.48 -4.13 25.15
CA GLN A 86 -40.07 -3.92 25.49
C GLN A 86 -39.85 -2.94 26.66
N SER A 87 -40.91 -2.42 27.30
CA SER A 87 -40.77 -1.38 28.33
C SER A 87 -40.55 -1.90 29.75
N GLU A 88 -40.92 -3.13 30.09
CA GLU A 88 -40.86 -3.62 31.49
C GLU A 88 -39.66 -4.53 31.78
N VAL A 89 -39.18 -5.33 30.83
CA VAL A 89 -38.03 -6.24 31.06
C VAL A 89 -36.69 -5.48 31.16
N ILE A 90 -36.61 -4.27 30.60
CA ILE A 90 -35.37 -3.50 30.48
C ILE A 90 -35.06 -2.68 31.75
N LYS A 91 -35.99 -2.55 32.71
CA LYS A 91 -35.83 -1.63 33.85
C LYS A 91 -35.15 -2.20 35.10
N GLN A 92 -34.77 -3.48 35.15
CA GLN A 92 -34.27 -4.02 36.42
C GLN A 92 -33.00 -4.85 36.41
N GLU A 93 -32.43 -5.25 35.27
CA GLU A 93 -31.07 -5.79 35.23
C GLU A 93 -30.39 -5.40 33.93
N ASN A 94 -29.11 -4.99 34.05
CA ASN A 94 -28.06 -4.92 33.01
C ASN A 94 -27.57 -3.53 32.57
N GLU A 95 -26.81 -2.87 33.46
CA GLU A 95 -25.74 -1.94 33.04
C GLU A 95 -24.65 -2.69 32.24
N ASP A 96 -24.34 -3.94 32.59
CA ASP A 96 -23.28 -4.73 31.96
C ASP A 96 -23.59 -5.13 30.49
N ILE A 97 -24.88 -5.32 30.14
CA ILE A 97 -25.29 -5.58 28.74
C ILE A 97 -25.20 -4.30 27.91
N LEU A 98 -25.47 -3.14 28.52
CA LEU A 98 -25.34 -1.84 27.83
C LEU A 98 -23.87 -1.53 27.55
N GLU A 99 -22.98 -1.75 28.52
CA GLU A 99 -21.53 -1.56 28.34
C GLU A 99 -20.97 -2.53 27.27
N TYR A 100 -21.52 -3.75 27.19
CA TYR A 100 -21.20 -4.73 26.15
C TYR A 100 -21.75 -4.37 24.75
N ILE A 101 -22.99 -3.85 24.66
CA ILE A 101 -23.58 -3.38 23.40
C ILE A 101 -22.86 -2.13 22.90
N GLU A 102 -22.52 -1.19 23.77
CA GLU A 102 -21.69 -0.02 23.41
C GLU A 102 -20.30 -0.46 22.94
N PHE A 103 -19.68 -1.44 23.59
CA PHE A 103 -18.41 -2.00 23.14
C PHE A 103 -18.52 -2.64 21.75
N ILE A 104 -19.58 -3.43 21.49
CA ILE A 104 -19.82 -4.03 20.18
C ILE A 104 -20.11 -2.97 19.11
N ALA A 105 -20.94 -1.96 19.41
CA ALA A 105 -21.28 -0.89 18.46
C ALA A 105 -20.09 0.03 18.14
N LYS A 106 -19.19 0.23 19.10
CA LYS A 106 -18.05 1.14 18.98
C LYS A 106 -16.79 0.47 18.40
N TYR A 107 -16.63 -0.84 18.58
CA TYR A 107 -15.37 -1.53 18.27
C TYR A 107 -15.53 -2.82 17.46
N SER A 108 -16.76 -3.26 17.18
CA SER A 108 -17.04 -4.40 16.32
C SER A 108 -17.83 -3.93 15.11
N ASN A 109 -17.77 -4.65 14.01
CA ASN A 109 -18.58 -4.40 12.83
C ASN A 109 -19.70 -5.44 12.80
N PRO A 110 -20.74 -5.32 13.66
CA PRO A 110 -21.71 -6.39 13.83
C PRO A 110 -22.59 -6.54 12.58
N PRO A 111 -23.23 -7.71 12.40
CA PRO A 111 -24.29 -7.90 11.40
C PRO A 111 -25.33 -6.76 11.46
N SER A 112 -25.88 -6.39 10.29
CA SER A 112 -26.72 -5.19 10.15
C SER A 112 -27.93 -5.16 11.11
N ASP A 113 -28.50 -6.33 11.40
CA ASP A 113 -29.62 -6.48 12.33
C ASP A 113 -29.24 -6.18 13.79
N VAL A 114 -28.00 -6.48 14.20
CA VAL A 114 -27.47 -6.15 15.53
C VAL A 114 -27.10 -4.66 15.62
N ALA A 115 -26.54 -4.08 14.55
CA ALA A 115 -26.29 -2.64 14.45
C ALA A 115 -27.60 -1.83 14.52
N ASP A 116 -28.66 -2.32 13.90
CA ASP A 116 -29.99 -1.69 13.93
C ASP A 116 -30.62 -1.75 15.32
N VAL A 117 -30.49 -2.88 16.03
CA VAL A 117 -30.96 -3.01 17.42
C VAL A 117 -30.19 -2.06 18.34
N ALA A 118 -28.86 -1.99 18.24
CA ALA A 118 -28.05 -1.08 19.04
C ALA A 118 -28.42 0.40 18.79
N ARG A 119 -28.62 0.80 17.53
CA ARG A 119 -29.07 2.15 17.16
C ARG A 119 -30.46 2.47 17.71
N ASN A 120 -31.39 1.52 17.65
CA ASN A 120 -32.74 1.70 18.18
C ASN A 120 -32.75 1.85 19.71
N VAL A 121 -31.86 1.14 20.43
CA VAL A 121 -31.71 1.27 21.89
C VAL A 121 -31.12 2.64 22.27
N ILE A 122 -30.04 3.07 21.61
CA ILE A 122 -29.41 4.39 21.82
C ILE A 122 -30.44 5.52 21.60
N LYS A 123 -31.21 5.43 20.50
CA LYS A 123 -32.24 6.41 20.14
C LYS A 123 -33.42 6.42 21.13
N ALA A 124 -33.85 5.27 21.61
CA ALA A 124 -34.94 5.18 22.60
C ALA A 124 -34.56 5.77 23.97
N TRP A 125 -33.26 5.87 24.25
CA TRP A 125 -32.73 6.34 25.54
C TRP A 125 -32.32 7.82 25.53
N GLY A 126 -32.56 8.54 24.42
CA GLY A 126 -32.23 9.96 24.31
C GLY A 126 -30.73 10.26 24.37
N MET A 127 -29.89 9.24 24.19
CA MET A 127 -28.45 9.41 24.06
C MET A 127 -28.15 9.90 22.64
N GLU A 128 -27.33 10.94 22.52
CA GLU A 128 -26.78 11.30 21.22
C GLU A 128 -25.95 10.11 20.72
N GLU A 129 -26.21 9.65 19.49
CA GLU A 129 -25.33 8.67 18.85
C GLU A 129 -23.89 9.14 19.02
N PRO A 130 -22.95 8.30 19.50
CA PRO A 130 -21.56 8.70 19.66
C PRO A 130 -21.10 9.23 18.31
N SER A 131 -20.93 10.55 18.21
CA SER A 131 -20.95 11.33 16.95
C SER A 131 -20.48 10.46 15.80
N GLY A 132 -21.44 9.83 15.11
CA GLY A 132 -21.13 8.74 14.19
C GLY A 132 -20.06 9.25 13.25
N THR A 133 -18.94 8.53 13.12
CA THR A 133 -17.87 8.92 12.20
C THR A 133 -18.53 9.23 10.87
N VAL A 134 -18.61 10.50 10.50
CA VAL A 134 -19.35 10.91 9.30
C VAL A 134 -18.58 10.29 8.14
N LYS A 135 -19.10 9.18 7.64
CA LYS A 135 -18.51 8.48 6.52
C LYS A 135 -18.59 9.41 5.33
N ASN A 136 -17.47 9.63 4.67
CA ASN A 136 -17.45 10.44 3.46
C ASN A 136 -17.87 9.55 2.28
N PRO A 137 -19.07 9.71 1.71
CA PRO A 137 -19.53 8.86 0.61
C PRO A 137 -18.69 9.04 -0.67
N ASP A 138 -18.00 10.17 -0.80
CA ASP A 138 -17.14 10.51 -1.94
C ASP A 138 -15.70 10.00 -1.78
N LEU A 139 -15.38 9.36 -0.64
CA LEU A 139 -14.07 8.81 -0.38
C LEU A 139 -14.03 7.34 -0.74
N PHE A 140 -13.05 6.99 -1.57
CA PHE A 140 -12.80 5.63 -2.05
C PHE A 140 -11.42 5.18 -1.61
N ALA A 141 -11.26 3.88 -1.42
CA ALA A 141 -9.97 3.31 -1.10
C ALA A 141 -9.69 2.03 -1.89
N VAL A 142 -8.41 1.81 -2.16
CA VAL A 142 -7.91 0.58 -2.77
C VAL A 142 -6.78 0.03 -1.93
N ILE A 143 -6.81 -1.29 -1.74
CA ILE A 143 -5.74 -2.08 -1.12
C ILE A 143 -5.15 -2.97 -2.21
N GLU A 144 -3.92 -2.64 -2.60
CA GLU A 144 -3.10 -3.46 -3.48
C GLU A 144 -2.44 -4.57 -2.64
N VAL A 145 -2.62 -5.82 -3.05
CA VAL A 145 -1.87 -6.98 -2.57
C VAL A 145 -0.85 -7.35 -3.65
N GLY A 146 0.41 -6.98 -3.43
CA GLY A 146 1.50 -7.17 -4.38
C GLY A 146 2.53 -8.19 -3.94
N GLY A 147 3.39 -8.63 -4.88
CA GLY A 147 4.48 -9.57 -4.58
C GLY A 147 5.65 -9.02 -3.75
N LYS A 148 5.53 -7.79 -3.24
CA LYS A 148 6.51 -7.15 -2.35
C LYS A 148 5.87 -6.46 -1.15
N GLY A 149 4.55 -6.41 -1.08
CA GLY A 149 3.88 -5.70 -0.02
C GLY A 149 2.38 -5.51 -0.23
N VAL A 150 1.72 -5.08 0.84
CA VAL A 150 0.33 -4.61 0.83
C VAL A 150 0.34 -3.09 0.95
N LYS A 151 -0.36 -2.40 0.04
CA LYS A 151 -0.36 -0.93 -0.03
C LYS A 151 -1.78 -0.36 -0.08
N GLY A 152 -2.00 0.76 0.60
CA GLY A 152 -3.29 1.44 0.64
C GLY A 152 -3.26 2.82 0.00
N LEU A 153 -4.32 3.17 -0.72
CA LEU A 153 -4.55 4.51 -1.26
C LEU A 153 -6.00 4.93 -0.97
N LEU A 154 -6.20 6.16 -0.49
CA LEU A 154 -7.50 6.81 -0.34
C LEU A 154 -7.61 7.99 -1.31
N VAL A 155 -8.74 8.14 -1.98
CA VAL A 155 -8.96 9.22 -2.95
C VAL A 155 -10.39 9.73 -2.87
N ASN A 156 -10.53 11.06 -2.83
CA ASN A 156 -11.80 11.74 -3.06
C ASN A 156 -11.77 12.38 -4.45
N PHE A 157 -12.31 11.68 -5.46
CA PHE A 157 -12.27 12.17 -6.84
C PHE A 157 -13.05 13.47 -7.02
N ASN A 158 -14.18 13.61 -6.32
CA ASN A 158 -15.03 14.81 -6.38
C ASN A 158 -14.30 16.05 -5.87
N GLU A 159 -13.55 15.94 -4.78
CA GLU A 159 -12.73 17.02 -4.23
C GLU A 159 -11.58 17.40 -5.19
N ILE A 160 -10.90 16.41 -5.76
CA ILE A 160 -9.77 16.63 -6.67
C ILE A 160 -10.21 17.26 -7.99
N ASP A 161 -11.34 16.82 -8.55
CA ASP A 161 -11.86 17.35 -9.81
C ASP A 161 -12.38 18.79 -9.66
N LYS A 162 -12.93 19.14 -8.49
CA LYS A 162 -13.44 20.50 -8.18
C LYS A 162 -12.37 21.46 -7.65
N SER A 163 -11.24 20.95 -7.16
CA SER A 163 -10.19 21.78 -6.57
C SER A 163 -9.38 22.50 -7.65
N GLU A 164 -9.55 23.83 -7.72
CA GLU A 164 -8.76 24.68 -8.61
C GLU A 164 -7.25 24.49 -8.36
N GLN A 165 -6.83 24.35 -7.10
CA GLN A 165 -5.43 24.11 -6.74
C GLN A 165 -4.90 22.83 -7.37
N CYS A 166 -5.62 21.71 -7.24
CA CYS A 166 -5.19 20.43 -7.82
C CYS A 166 -5.13 20.49 -9.34
N GLN A 167 -6.03 21.26 -9.96
CA GLN A 167 -6.09 21.41 -11.41
C GLN A 167 -5.04 22.37 -11.97
N ARG A 168 -4.22 23.06 -11.16
CA ARG A 168 -3.22 24.05 -11.63
C ARG A 168 -2.02 23.47 -12.37
N SER A 169 -1.55 22.27 -11.99
CA SER A 169 -0.41 21.64 -12.64
C SER A 169 -0.36 20.14 -12.35
N GLU A 170 0.45 19.40 -13.09
CA GLU A 170 0.72 17.97 -12.81
C GLU A 170 1.33 17.80 -11.40
N VAL A 171 2.15 18.76 -10.95
CA VAL A 171 2.78 18.75 -9.62
C VAL A 171 1.74 18.95 -8.51
N ASP A 172 0.81 19.87 -8.70
CA ASP A 172 -0.26 20.14 -7.73
C ASP A 172 -1.24 18.96 -7.67
N MET A 173 -1.60 18.40 -8.83
CA MET A 173 -2.45 17.22 -8.94
C MET A 173 -1.89 16.04 -8.15
N VAL A 174 -0.62 15.67 -8.38
CA VAL A 174 0.05 14.61 -7.59
C VAL A 174 0.13 14.98 -6.11
N GLY A 175 0.21 16.26 -5.77
CA GLY A 175 0.17 16.70 -4.37
C GLY A 175 -1.16 16.52 -3.68
N CYS A 176 -2.26 16.69 -4.40
CA CYS A 176 -3.58 16.41 -3.89
C CYS A 176 -3.83 14.90 -3.78
N LEU A 177 -3.36 14.12 -4.76
CA LEU A 177 -3.55 12.66 -4.80
C LEU A 177 -2.70 11.91 -3.77
N PHE A 178 -1.45 12.32 -3.60
CA PHE A 178 -0.44 11.60 -2.81
C PHE A 178 0.12 12.51 -1.72
N ASN A 179 -0.73 12.80 -0.73
CA ASN A 179 -0.33 13.46 0.50
C ASN A 179 -0.42 12.49 1.68
N ARG A 180 0.00 12.96 2.86
CA ARG A 180 0.03 12.14 4.08
C ARG A 180 -1.35 11.65 4.52
N ASP A 181 -2.42 12.34 4.11
CA ASP A 181 -3.78 11.97 4.50
C ASP A 181 -4.42 10.98 3.51
N THR A 182 -3.80 10.75 2.34
CA THR A 182 -4.29 9.84 1.30
C THR A 182 -3.48 8.55 1.18
N MET A 183 -2.23 8.55 1.65
CA MET A 183 -1.35 7.38 1.63
C MET A 183 -1.29 6.72 3.00
N ILE A 184 -1.50 5.40 3.04
CA ILE A 184 -1.22 4.60 4.23
C ILE A 184 0.13 3.91 4.05
N GLU A 185 0.91 3.85 5.13
CA GLU A 185 2.21 3.18 5.13
C GLU A 185 2.07 1.72 4.65
N PRO A 186 2.87 1.29 3.67
CA PRO A 186 2.78 -0.06 3.14
C PRO A 186 3.35 -1.09 4.12
N TYR A 187 2.81 -2.31 4.05
CA TYR A 187 3.37 -3.48 4.75
C TYR A 187 4.30 -4.24 3.81
N ASN A 188 5.52 -4.53 4.25
CA ASN A 188 6.52 -5.27 3.48
C ASN A 188 6.34 -6.79 3.61
N VAL A 189 5.19 -7.30 3.16
CA VAL A 189 4.84 -8.72 3.18
C VAL A 189 4.67 -9.27 1.75
N ASN A 190 5.27 -10.42 1.45
CA ASN A 190 5.32 -10.97 0.10
C ASN A 190 4.14 -11.91 -0.18
N ALA A 191 3.16 -11.45 -0.96
CA ALA A 191 1.99 -12.27 -1.33
C ALA A 191 2.26 -13.41 -2.33
N ILE A 192 3.49 -13.56 -2.84
CA ILE A 192 3.90 -14.73 -3.64
C ILE A 192 4.34 -15.89 -2.73
N ASP A 193 4.77 -15.59 -1.50
CA ASP A 193 5.18 -16.59 -0.53
C ASP A 193 3.95 -17.14 0.21
N LYS A 194 3.61 -18.41 -0.06
CA LYS A 194 2.47 -19.08 0.57
C LYS A 194 2.58 -19.11 2.09
N THR A 195 3.80 -19.15 2.62
CA THR A 195 4.02 -19.17 4.07
C THR A 195 3.67 -17.84 4.73
N ALA A 196 3.62 -16.75 3.95
CA ALA A 196 3.27 -15.41 4.41
C ALA A 196 1.77 -15.07 4.26
N PHE A 197 0.91 -15.96 3.74
CA PHE A 197 -0.48 -15.59 3.46
C PHE A 197 -1.29 -15.14 4.67
N ASP A 198 -1.07 -15.72 5.86
CA ASP A 198 -1.73 -15.28 7.08
C ASP A 198 -1.28 -13.87 7.51
N GLU A 199 0.00 -13.54 7.28
CA GLU A 199 0.52 -12.21 7.51
C GLU A 199 -0.04 -11.21 6.50
N VAL A 200 -0.13 -11.57 5.21
CA VAL A 200 -0.76 -10.75 4.18
C VAL A 200 -2.22 -10.46 4.55
N ALA A 201 -2.99 -11.48 4.96
CA ALA A 201 -4.38 -11.32 5.36
C ALA A 201 -4.52 -10.35 6.54
N ARG A 202 -3.64 -10.49 7.55
CA ARG A 202 -3.59 -9.58 8.70
C ARG A 202 -3.28 -8.14 8.29
N SER A 203 -2.27 -7.94 7.44
CA SER A 203 -1.91 -6.61 6.92
C SER A 203 -3.07 -5.97 6.14
N VAL A 204 -3.82 -6.75 5.37
CA VAL A 204 -5.04 -6.25 4.70
C VAL A 204 -6.09 -5.81 5.71
N ARG A 205 -6.36 -6.60 6.77
CA ARG A 205 -7.31 -6.20 7.82
C ARG A 205 -6.87 -4.91 8.52
N GLU A 206 -5.61 -4.84 8.95
CA GLU A 206 -5.08 -3.64 9.62
C GLU A 206 -5.14 -2.39 8.73
N MET A 207 -4.89 -2.56 7.42
CA MET A 207 -5.06 -1.49 6.42
C MET A 207 -6.51 -1.01 6.34
N ILE A 208 -7.48 -1.93 6.33
CA ILE A 208 -8.92 -1.60 6.34
C ILE A 208 -9.28 -0.86 7.63
N GLU A 209 -8.83 -1.34 8.77
CA GLU A 209 -9.06 -0.71 10.08
C GLU A 209 -8.51 0.72 10.09
N ALA A 210 -7.31 0.95 9.54
CA ALA A 210 -6.72 2.28 9.40
C ALA A 210 -7.56 3.20 8.49
N MET A 211 -8.06 2.69 7.36
CA MET A 211 -8.91 3.45 6.42
C MET A 211 -10.26 3.84 7.03
N ILE A 212 -10.86 2.97 7.85
CA ILE A 212 -12.15 3.23 8.50
C ILE A 212 -12.00 4.13 9.73
N SER A 213 -10.91 3.95 10.48
CA SER A 213 -10.65 4.66 11.74
C SER A 213 -9.99 6.03 11.55
N ALA A 214 -9.66 6.42 10.32
CA ALA A 214 -9.08 7.72 10.00
C ALA A 214 -10.07 8.83 10.38
N LYS A 215 -9.89 9.42 11.58
CA LYS A 215 -10.83 10.35 12.23
C LYS A 215 -11.25 11.56 11.38
N ALA A 216 -10.46 11.96 10.38
CA ALA A 216 -10.79 13.07 9.49
C ALA A 216 -11.54 12.64 8.21
N ARG A 217 -11.48 11.35 7.84
CA ARG A 217 -11.84 10.83 6.51
C ARG A 217 -12.18 9.33 6.57
N ALA A 218 -13.18 8.97 7.37
CA ALA A 218 -13.63 7.58 7.44
C ALA A 218 -14.21 7.13 6.09
N VAL A 219 -13.59 6.12 5.48
CA VAL A 219 -14.07 5.52 4.22
C VAL A 219 -15.28 4.64 4.52
N ASP A 220 -16.35 4.75 3.72
CA ASP A 220 -17.37 3.71 3.79
C ASP A 220 -16.77 2.40 3.33
N ILE A 221 -16.98 1.36 4.12
CA ILE A 221 -16.54 0.01 3.86
C ILE A 221 -16.90 -0.50 2.47
N ASN A 222 -17.99 0.02 1.92
CA ASN A 222 -18.47 -0.31 0.60
C ASN A 222 -17.63 0.26 -0.53
N ASN A 223 -16.83 1.27 -0.22
CA ASN A 223 -15.94 1.98 -1.12
C ASN A 223 -14.47 1.54 -0.94
N ILE A 224 -14.20 0.46 -0.20
CA ILE A 224 -12.87 -0.16 -0.08
C ILE A 224 -12.77 -1.35 -1.05
N TYR A 225 -11.85 -1.29 -2.00
CA TYR A 225 -11.60 -2.36 -2.97
C TYR A 225 -10.27 -3.06 -2.67
N ILE A 226 -10.22 -4.38 -2.84
CA ILE A 226 -9.00 -5.18 -2.66
C ILE A 226 -8.63 -5.80 -4.00
N VAL A 227 -7.38 -5.66 -4.41
CA VAL A 227 -6.89 -6.11 -5.72
C VAL A 227 -5.52 -6.74 -5.62
N GLY A 228 -5.33 -7.92 -6.21
CA GLY A 228 -4.04 -8.56 -6.36
C GLY A 228 -3.32 -8.05 -7.60
N SER A 229 -2.06 -7.65 -7.46
CA SER A 229 -1.25 -7.14 -8.58
C SER A 229 -0.92 -8.21 -9.63
N SER A 230 -0.34 -7.82 -10.77
CA SER A 230 -0.03 -8.80 -11.82
C SER A 230 1.04 -9.83 -11.46
N SER A 231 1.85 -9.59 -10.43
CA SER A 231 2.74 -10.63 -9.89
C SER A 231 1.94 -11.71 -9.18
N VAL A 232 0.93 -11.33 -8.39
CA VAL A 232 0.06 -12.26 -7.64
C VAL A 232 -0.89 -12.97 -8.61
N GLY A 233 -1.37 -12.27 -9.65
CA GLY A 233 -2.20 -12.86 -10.71
C GLY A 233 -1.55 -14.01 -11.48
N LYS A 234 -0.21 -14.12 -11.47
CA LYS A 234 0.57 -15.20 -12.12
C LYS A 234 0.72 -16.45 -11.26
N MET A 235 0.32 -16.41 -9.99
CA MET A 235 0.34 -17.59 -9.14
C MET A 235 -0.65 -18.64 -9.65
N PRO A 236 -0.43 -19.93 -9.31
CA PRO A 236 -1.43 -20.97 -9.52
C PRO A 236 -2.80 -20.59 -8.97
N GLU A 237 -3.89 -21.05 -9.62
CA GLU A 237 -5.25 -20.68 -9.23
C GLU A 237 -5.60 -21.12 -7.81
N GLU A 238 -5.10 -22.29 -7.39
CA GLU A 238 -5.25 -22.81 -6.03
C GLU A 238 -4.63 -21.89 -4.97
N ASP A 239 -3.49 -21.25 -5.30
CA ASP A 239 -2.79 -20.36 -4.37
C ASP A 239 -3.50 -19.01 -4.28
N LYS A 240 -3.99 -18.49 -5.42
CA LYS A 240 -4.82 -17.28 -5.44
C LYS A 240 -6.11 -17.49 -4.65
N ALA A 241 -6.72 -18.66 -4.77
CA ALA A 241 -7.92 -19.02 -4.01
C ALA A 241 -7.64 -19.13 -2.50
N ASP A 242 -6.52 -19.75 -2.09
CA ASP A 242 -6.14 -19.83 -0.67
C ASP A 242 -5.85 -18.45 -0.07
N LEU A 243 -5.08 -17.62 -0.77
CA LEU A 243 -4.80 -16.24 -0.35
C LEU A 243 -6.10 -15.44 -0.17
N LYS A 244 -7.00 -15.49 -1.18
CA LYS A 244 -8.29 -14.81 -1.13
C LYS A 244 -9.12 -15.29 0.06
N LYS A 245 -9.21 -16.60 0.28
CA LYS A 245 -9.96 -17.19 1.40
C LYS A 245 -9.43 -16.74 2.75
N ARG A 246 -8.10 -16.64 2.92
CA ARG A 246 -7.49 -16.15 4.17
C ARG A 246 -7.78 -14.68 4.41
N ILE A 247 -7.69 -13.85 3.36
CA ILE A 247 -8.07 -12.44 3.42
C ILE A 247 -9.55 -12.30 3.82
N GLU A 248 -10.47 -13.01 3.15
CA GLU A 248 -11.90 -12.97 3.44
C GLU A 248 -12.22 -13.43 4.87
N LYS A 249 -11.55 -14.47 5.34
CA LYS A 249 -11.66 -14.95 6.73
C LYS A 249 -11.21 -13.90 7.73
N GLU A 250 -10.07 -13.25 7.48
CA GLU A 250 -9.47 -12.29 8.42
C GLU A 250 -10.28 -10.99 8.51
N ILE A 251 -10.86 -10.53 7.40
CA ILE A 251 -11.64 -9.27 7.35
C ILE A 251 -13.12 -9.46 7.72
N GLY A 252 -13.60 -10.70 7.82
CA GLY A 252 -14.97 -11.02 8.22
C GLY A 252 -16.04 -10.74 7.16
N TRP A 253 -15.67 -10.45 5.91
CA TRP A 253 -16.59 -10.40 4.77
C TRP A 253 -16.00 -11.01 3.51
N ALA A 254 -16.88 -11.52 2.65
CA ALA A 254 -16.53 -11.95 1.31
C ALA A 254 -16.63 -10.74 0.36
N ARG A 255 -15.52 -10.01 0.17
CA ARG A 255 -15.42 -9.02 -0.92
C ARG A 255 -14.77 -9.64 -2.13
N LYS A 256 -15.20 -9.20 -3.31
CA LYS A 256 -14.59 -9.61 -4.57
C LYS A 256 -13.17 -9.05 -4.65
N MET A 257 -12.19 -9.88 -4.31
CA MET A 257 -10.79 -9.66 -4.67
C MET A 257 -10.59 -10.09 -6.13
N GLU A 258 -10.09 -9.18 -6.95
CA GLU A 258 -9.71 -9.42 -8.34
C GLU A 258 -8.18 -9.50 -8.47
N PHE A 259 -7.68 -10.22 -9.47
CA PHE A 259 -6.26 -10.29 -9.80
C PHE A 259 -6.05 -9.74 -11.20
N ILE A 260 -5.25 -8.68 -11.34
CA ILE A 260 -5.04 -8.03 -12.63
C ILE A 260 -3.95 -8.74 -13.44
N LYS A 261 -4.02 -8.67 -14.78
CA LYS A 261 -2.93 -9.13 -15.65
C LYS A 261 -1.93 -8.00 -15.91
N SER A 262 -0.74 -8.32 -16.42
CA SER A 262 0.26 -7.29 -16.71
C SER A 262 -0.18 -6.28 -17.78
N ASN A 263 -1.00 -6.68 -18.76
CA ASN A 263 -1.57 -5.73 -19.72
C ASN A 263 -2.64 -4.83 -19.07
N ASP A 264 -3.40 -5.34 -18.11
CA ASP A 264 -4.36 -4.53 -17.34
C ASP A 264 -3.60 -3.51 -16.49
N GLU A 265 -2.53 -3.92 -15.82
CA GLU A 265 -1.66 -3.01 -15.05
C GLU A 265 -1.08 -1.89 -15.93
N ALA A 266 -0.63 -2.21 -17.14
CA ALA A 266 -0.15 -1.22 -18.12
C ALA A 266 -1.24 -0.21 -18.51
N ARG A 267 -2.46 -0.70 -18.74
CA ARG A 267 -3.62 0.12 -19.07
C ARG A 267 -4.01 1.00 -17.88
N LEU A 268 -4.09 0.43 -16.69
CA LEU A 268 -4.41 1.12 -15.43
C LEU A 268 -3.36 2.19 -15.08
N ASN A 269 -2.08 1.94 -15.38
CA ASN A 269 -1.03 2.94 -15.27
C ASN A 269 -1.28 4.15 -16.20
N ALA A 270 -1.67 3.89 -17.45
CA ALA A 270 -2.09 4.96 -18.36
C ALA A 270 -3.34 5.68 -17.88
N GLU A 271 -4.37 4.97 -17.40
CA GLU A 271 -5.56 5.56 -16.82
C GLU A 271 -5.20 6.51 -15.66
N GLY A 272 -4.40 6.03 -14.71
CA GLY A 272 -3.92 6.82 -13.57
C GLY A 272 -3.17 8.09 -13.97
N ILE A 273 -2.24 7.99 -14.93
CA ILE A 273 -1.44 9.16 -15.33
C ILE A 273 -2.23 10.07 -16.26
N LEU A 274 -2.76 9.51 -17.33
CA LEU A 274 -3.30 10.26 -18.44
C LEU A 274 -4.65 10.87 -18.07
N ASN A 275 -5.51 10.16 -17.35
CA ASN A 275 -6.86 10.62 -17.02
C ASN A 275 -6.98 11.34 -15.69
N ILE A 276 -6.03 11.15 -14.78
CA ILE A 276 -6.12 11.70 -13.43
C ILE A 276 -4.98 12.69 -13.19
N ILE A 277 -3.71 12.27 -13.30
CA ILE A 277 -2.55 13.14 -13.02
C ILE A 277 -2.44 14.33 -13.99
N ILE A 278 -2.77 14.16 -15.26
CA ILE A 278 -2.83 15.30 -16.19
C ILE A 278 -4.11 16.09 -15.91
N PRO A 279 -4.06 17.35 -15.42
CA PRO A 279 -5.26 18.12 -15.07
C PRO A 279 -6.10 18.50 -16.30
N ASN A 280 -7.39 18.79 -16.10
CA ASN A 280 -8.38 19.03 -17.16
C ASN A 280 -8.05 20.23 -18.07
N GLY A 281 -7.41 21.27 -17.54
CA GLY A 281 -7.03 22.45 -18.31
C GLY A 281 -6.07 23.34 -17.53
N VAL A 282 -4.83 23.39 -17.96
CA VAL A 282 -3.82 24.34 -17.44
C VAL A 282 -3.25 25.10 -18.61
N GLY A 283 -3.38 26.43 -18.59
CA GLY A 283 -2.78 27.33 -19.57
C GLY A 283 -3.36 27.19 -20.98
N GLY A 284 -4.69 27.06 -21.09
CA GLY A 284 -5.40 27.04 -22.38
C GLY A 284 -5.24 25.77 -23.23
N ARG A 285 -4.55 24.73 -22.72
CA ARG A 285 -4.40 23.44 -23.40
C ARG A 285 -5.27 22.37 -22.76
N ASN A 286 -6.17 21.79 -23.54
CA ASN A 286 -7.08 20.73 -23.11
C ASN A 286 -6.27 19.46 -22.75
N ARG A 287 -6.63 18.82 -21.63
CA ARG A 287 -6.15 17.47 -21.22
C ARG A 287 -6.11 16.50 -22.40
N ALA A 288 -7.13 16.51 -23.25
CA ALA A 288 -7.21 15.65 -24.45
C ALA A 288 -5.99 15.77 -25.37
N ASP A 289 -5.46 16.98 -25.58
CA ASP A 289 -4.30 17.20 -26.45
C ASP A 289 -3.00 16.76 -25.78
N LYS A 290 -2.89 16.95 -24.46
CA LYS A 290 -1.70 16.51 -23.70
C LYS A 290 -1.59 15.00 -23.70
N LYS A 291 -2.70 14.29 -23.44
CA LYS A 291 -2.79 12.82 -23.43
C LYS A 291 -2.26 12.21 -24.73
N LYS A 292 -2.57 12.82 -25.88
CA LYS A 292 -2.10 12.37 -27.21
C LYS A 292 -0.59 12.52 -27.43
N LYS A 293 0.13 13.22 -26.56
CA LYS A 293 1.59 13.40 -26.67
C LYS A 293 2.39 12.49 -25.75
N VAL A 294 1.71 11.72 -24.90
CA VAL A 294 2.33 11.01 -23.80
C VAL A 294 2.42 9.51 -24.07
N ILE A 295 3.55 8.93 -23.67
CA ILE A 295 3.71 7.50 -23.43
C ILE A 295 4.12 7.29 -21.97
N VAL A 296 3.52 6.28 -21.33
CA VAL A 296 3.90 5.78 -20.01
C VAL A 296 4.75 4.54 -20.20
N LEU A 297 5.85 4.44 -19.46
CA LEU A 297 6.76 3.31 -19.46
C LEU A 297 7.05 2.88 -18.02
N ASP A 298 6.59 1.69 -17.67
CA ASP A 298 6.89 1.04 -16.39
C ASP A 298 8.00 0.01 -16.57
N VAL A 299 9.13 0.25 -15.91
CA VAL A 299 10.27 -0.66 -15.90
C VAL A 299 10.28 -1.41 -14.58
N GLY A 300 9.58 -2.54 -14.57
CA GLY A 300 9.50 -3.45 -13.43
C GLY A 300 10.68 -4.42 -13.34
N SER A 301 10.76 -5.17 -12.24
CA SER A 301 11.81 -6.19 -12.06
C SER A 301 11.58 -7.42 -12.95
N GLY A 302 10.32 -7.80 -13.17
CA GLY A 302 9.94 -9.01 -13.90
C GLY A 302 9.48 -8.78 -15.34
N GLY A 303 9.29 -7.52 -15.75
CA GLY A 303 8.85 -7.18 -17.09
C GLY A 303 8.81 -5.67 -17.26
N ILE A 304 8.64 -5.25 -18.50
CA ILE A 304 8.45 -3.86 -18.89
C ILE A 304 7.06 -3.78 -19.50
N VAL A 305 6.31 -2.74 -19.16
CA VAL A 305 5.06 -2.44 -19.83
C VAL A 305 5.02 -0.98 -20.23
N GLY A 306 4.33 -0.69 -21.32
CA GLY A 306 4.09 0.69 -21.70
C GLY A 306 2.73 0.87 -22.34
N SER A 307 2.26 2.10 -22.30
CA SER A 307 0.91 2.45 -22.73
C SER A 307 0.81 3.88 -23.21
N TYR A 308 -0.07 4.11 -24.19
CA TYR A 308 -0.35 5.43 -24.76
C TYR A 308 -1.72 5.45 -25.44
N TYR A 309 -2.32 6.63 -25.60
CA TYR A 309 -3.56 6.76 -26.39
C TYR A 309 -3.30 6.62 -27.88
N LEU A 310 -4.15 5.89 -28.60
CA LEU A 310 -4.17 5.92 -30.06
C LEU A 310 -4.66 7.29 -30.54
N ALA A 311 -3.91 7.92 -31.44
CA ALA A 311 -4.29 9.26 -31.92
C ALA A 311 -5.55 9.23 -32.80
N SER A 312 -5.80 8.10 -33.46
CA SER A 312 -6.90 7.85 -34.39
C SER A 312 -8.20 7.44 -33.72
N GLU A 313 -8.16 7.01 -32.45
CA GLU A 313 -9.31 6.45 -31.75
C GLU A 313 -9.46 7.17 -30.42
N GLN A 314 -10.60 7.82 -30.23
CA GLN A 314 -10.87 8.53 -28.98
C GLN A 314 -10.89 7.53 -27.82
N ASP A 315 -10.09 7.84 -26.80
CA ASP A 315 -10.03 7.12 -25.54
C ASP A 315 -9.58 5.64 -25.60
N ARG A 316 -9.03 5.16 -26.73
CA ARG A 316 -8.41 3.82 -26.78
C ARG A 316 -6.95 3.86 -26.35
N ILE A 317 -6.63 3.14 -25.28
CA ILE A 317 -5.25 2.90 -24.84
C ILE A 317 -4.67 1.71 -25.59
N GLU A 318 -3.53 1.94 -26.24
CA GLU A 318 -2.67 0.91 -26.78
C GLU A 318 -1.62 0.52 -25.73
N THR A 319 -1.33 -0.77 -25.62
CA THR A 319 -0.36 -1.30 -24.65
C THR A 319 0.68 -2.17 -25.35
N PHE A 320 1.85 -2.28 -24.73
CA PHE A 320 2.85 -3.27 -25.08
C PHE A 320 3.52 -3.80 -23.81
N SER A 321 4.09 -4.99 -23.91
CA SER A 321 4.86 -5.59 -22.83
C SER A 321 6.11 -6.28 -23.36
N TYR A 322 7.11 -6.37 -22.50
CA TYR A 322 8.37 -7.06 -22.77
C TYR A 322 8.80 -7.87 -21.55
N PRO A 323 9.20 -9.14 -21.70
CA PRO A 323 9.33 -10.06 -20.57
C PRO A 323 10.62 -9.90 -19.76
N LEU A 324 11.62 -9.15 -20.24
CA LEU A 324 12.86 -8.89 -19.51
C LEU A 324 12.80 -7.54 -18.79
N GLY A 325 12.24 -7.56 -17.57
CA GLY A 325 12.45 -6.48 -16.60
C GLY A 325 13.87 -6.51 -16.02
N VAL A 326 14.17 -5.60 -15.11
CA VAL A 326 15.54 -5.39 -14.61
C VAL A 326 16.21 -6.64 -14.04
N LYS A 327 15.53 -7.35 -13.14
CA LYS A 327 16.07 -8.55 -12.49
C LYS A 327 16.25 -9.67 -13.51
N ARG A 328 15.23 -9.91 -14.35
CA ARG A 328 15.27 -10.92 -15.41
C ARG A 328 16.32 -10.64 -16.47
N TYR A 329 16.54 -9.37 -16.79
CA TYR A 329 17.59 -8.96 -17.72
C TYR A 329 18.98 -9.22 -17.13
N ALA A 330 19.21 -8.84 -15.87
CA ALA A 330 20.47 -9.14 -15.18
C ALA A 330 20.73 -10.67 -15.13
N GLU A 331 19.73 -11.46 -14.73
CA GLU A 331 19.80 -12.93 -14.74
C GLU A 331 20.08 -13.49 -16.14
N PHE A 332 19.45 -12.92 -17.17
CA PHE A 332 19.70 -13.32 -18.57
C PHE A 332 21.14 -13.05 -18.99
N VAL A 333 21.71 -11.90 -18.62
CA VAL A 333 23.12 -11.58 -18.87
C VAL A 333 24.04 -12.57 -18.15
N GLU A 334 23.79 -12.84 -16.87
CA GLU A 334 24.59 -13.79 -16.07
C GLU A 334 24.56 -15.20 -16.64
N ASN A 335 23.36 -15.71 -16.97
CA ASN A 335 23.20 -17.04 -17.58
C ASN A 335 23.93 -17.13 -18.93
N SER A 336 23.91 -16.04 -19.72
CA SER A 336 24.58 -16.00 -21.01
C SER A 336 26.11 -16.03 -20.89
N LEU A 337 26.67 -15.51 -19.79
CA LEU A 337 28.11 -15.56 -19.49
C LEU A 337 28.54 -16.96 -19.05
N GLN A 338 27.73 -17.62 -18.23
CA GLN A 338 27.98 -19.00 -17.80
C GLN A 338 28.05 -19.94 -19.02
N GLN A 339 27.12 -19.76 -19.96
CA GLN A 339 27.11 -20.54 -21.20
C GLN A 339 28.33 -20.29 -22.09
N SER A 340 28.79 -19.04 -22.22
CA SER A 340 29.96 -18.72 -23.07
C SER A 340 31.28 -19.22 -22.49
N ASN A 341 31.39 -19.33 -21.17
CA ASN A 341 32.61 -19.75 -20.49
C ASN A 341 32.78 -21.28 -20.39
N GLY A 342 31.82 -22.05 -20.93
CA GLY A 342 31.88 -23.52 -20.91
C GLY A 342 31.81 -24.11 -19.49
N ASP A 343 31.32 -23.34 -18.52
CA ASP A 343 31.15 -23.78 -17.13
C ASP A 343 29.65 -24.00 -16.83
N PRO A 344 29.13 -25.22 -17.09
CA PRO A 344 27.74 -25.56 -16.82
C PRO A 344 27.42 -25.65 -15.33
N ASN A 345 28.43 -25.59 -14.44
CA ASN A 345 28.27 -25.78 -13.00
C ASN A 345 28.33 -24.46 -12.21
N GLY A 346 28.31 -23.31 -12.88
CA GLY A 346 28.13 -22.02 -12.23
C GLY A 346 29.32 -21.59 -11.37
N GLY A 347 30.56 -21.83 -11.83
CA GLY A 347 31.72 -21.17 -11.26
C GLY A 347 31.48 -19.67 -11.15
N SER A 348 31.74 -19.11 -9.97
CA SER A 348 31.40 -17.74 -9.63
C SER A 348 31.87 -16.79 -10.73
N MET A 349 30.94 -15.97 -11.25
CA MET A 349 31.29 -14.88 -12.15
C MET A 349 32.36 -14.02 -11.48
N LYS A 350 33.58 -14.04 -12.03
CA LYS A 350 34.77 -13.58 -11.29
C LYS A 350 34.89 -12.06 -11.18
N ASN A 351 34.22 -11.27 -12.03
CA ASN A 351 34.21 -9.82 -11.89
C ASN A 351 32.99 -9.16 -12.57
N ASP A 352 32.71 -7.91 -12.21
CA ASP A 352 31.63 -7.12 -12.81
C ASP A 352 31.99 -6.56 -14.20
N ALA A 353 33.27 -6.57 -14.59
CA ALA A 353 33.68 -6.12 -15.92
C ALA A 353 33.12 -7.04 -17.02
N ASP A 354 33.15 -8.36 -16.82
CA ASP A 354 32.57 -9.33 -17.75
C ASP A 354 31.05 -9.13 -17.89
N PHE A 355 30.36 -8.87 -16.77
CA PHE A 355 28.93 -8.52 -16.77
C PHE A 355 28.67 -7.30 -17.66
N GLN A 356 29.45 -6.24 -17.52
CA GLN A 356 29.25 -4.98 -18.24
C GLN A 356 29.43 -5.13 -19.75
N VAL A 357 30.49 -5.84 -20.17
CA VAL A 357 30.76 -6.12 -21.59
C VAL A 357 29.62 -6.92 -22.19
N ARG A 358 29.21 -8.00 -21.51
CA ARG A 358 28.13 -8.85 -22.00
C ARG A 358 26.78 -8.15 -22.00
N SER A 359 26.48 -7.39 -20.96
CA SER A 359 25.25 -6.60 -20.87
C SER A 359 25.15 -5.59 -22.01
N ASN A 360 26.25 -4.91 -22.38
CA ASN A 360 26.23 -4.01 -23.52
C ASN A 360 26.01 -4.76 -24.84
N GLN A 361 26.67 -5.91 -25.03
CA GLN A 361 26.48 -6.74 -26.22
C GLN A 361 25.03 -7.21 -26.36
N ILE A 362 24.42 -7.70 -25.27
CA ILE A 362 23.02 -8.16 -25.28
C ILE A 362 22.07 -6.99 -25.53
N MET A 363 22.35 -5.82 -24.95
CA MET A 363 21.55 -4.63 -25.19
C MET A 363 21.51 -4.28 -26.68
N GLU A 364 22.67 -4.26 -27.36
CA GLU A 364 22.79 -3.95 -28.80
C GLU A 364 22.24 -5.05 -29.71
N THR A 365 22.45 -6.32 -29.35
CA THR A 365 22.10 -7.46 -30.24
C THR A 365 20.72 -8.04 -29.98
N LYS A 366 20.09 -7.72 -28.85
CA LYS A 366 18.77 -8.25 -28.46
C LYS A 366 17.78 -7.17 -28.05
N LEU A 367 18.08 -6.38 -27.01
CA LEU A 367 17.10 -5.41 -26.49
C LEU A 367 16.73 -4.36 -27.54
N GLU A 368 17.72 -3.73 -28.18
CA GLU A 368 17.50 -2.70 -29.19
C GLU A 368 16.71 -3.23 -30.40
N PRO A 369 17.08 -4.35 -31.06
CA PRO A 369 16.28 -4.92 -32.14
C PRO A 369 14.85 -5.30 -31.74
N GLU A 370 14.66 -5.93 -30.59
CA GLU A 370 13.33 -6.36 -30.14
C GLU A 370 12.45 -5.15 -29.77
N PHE A 371 13.01 -4.12 -29.14
CA PHE A 371 12.30 -2.86 -28.93
C PHE A 371 11.99 -2.15 -30.25
N ALA A 372 12.89 -2.19 -31.23
CA ALA A 372 12.64 -1.62 -32.55
C ALA A 372 11.46 -2.31 -33.25
N GLU A 373 11.40 -3.64 -33.22
CA GLU A 373 10.29 -4.44 -33.75
C GLU A 373 8.96 -4.10 -33.05
N ILE A 374 8.96 -3.96 -31.72
CA ILE A 374 7.77 -3.51 -30.98
C ILE A 374 7.36 -2.11 -31.43
N ALA A 375 8.31 -1.17 -31.54
CA ALA A 375 8.05 0.21 -31.92
C ALA A 375 7.57 0.37 -33.37
N GLU A 376 7.96 -0.53 -34.27
CA GLU A 376 7.42 -0.62 -35.64
C GLU A 376 5.95 -1.03 -35.64
N ARG A 377 5.60 -2.05 -34.85
CA ARG A 377 4.20 -2.47 -34.67
C ARG A 377 3.36 -1.47 -33.87
N LYS A 378 4.01 -0.64 -33.06
CA LYS A 378 3.40 0.30 -32.10
C LYS A 378 4.01 1.70 -32.28
N PRO A 379 3.74 2.40 -33.39
CA PRO A 379 4.40 3.67 -33.75
C PRO A 379 4.20 4.81 -32.74
N GLY A 380 3.24 4.69 -31.81
CA GLY A 380 3.13 5.60 -30.67
C GLY A 380 4.39 5.65 -29.80
N MET A 381 5.16 4.57 -29.69
CA MET A 381 6.43 4.59 -28.94
C MET A 381 7.39 5.67 -29.46
N LYS A 382 7.44 5.85 -30.79
CA LYS A 382 8.31 6.85 -31.43
C LYS A 382 7.65 8.22 -31.51
N SER A 383 6.36 8.28 -31.84
CA SER A 383 5.67 9.55 -32.16
C SER A 383 5.23 10.38 -30.95
N ARG A 384 5.14 9.80 -29.73
CA ARG A 384 4.79 10.55 -28.52
C ARG A 384 5.98 11.38 -28.05
N SER A 385 5.79 12.67 -27.82
CA SER A 385 6.86 13.62 -27.48
C SER A 385 7.18 13.70 -25.99
N ARG A 386 6.33 13.15 -25.12
CA ARG A 386 6.54 13.12 -23.66
C ARG A 386 6.57 11.68 -23.15
N VAL A 387 7.53 11.36 -22.28
CA VAL A 387 7.67 10.05 -21.66
C VAL A 387 7.51 10.18 -20.14
N TYR A 388 6.60 9.43 -19.54
CA TYR A 388 6.59 9.21 -18.08
C TYR A 388 7.17 7.85 -17.77
N LEU A 389 8.25 7.84 -17.00
CA LEU A 389 8.91 6.69 -16.45
C LEU A 389 8.32 6.41 -15.06
N ILE A 390 7.96 5.15 -14.83
CA ILE A 390 7.53 4.64 -13.53
C ILE A 390 8.25 3.32 -13.23
N GLY A 391 8.14 2.84 -11.98
CA GLY A 391 8.79 1.61 -11.54
C GLY A 391 10.04 1.84 -10.68
N GLY A 392 10.38 0.84 -9.87
CA GLY A 392 11.39 0.98 -8.81
C GLY A 392 12.80 1.27 -9.30
N ILE A 393 13.21 0.76 -10.47
CA ILE A 393 14.55 1.08 -11.00
C ILE A 393 14.63 2.54 -11.45
N ASN A 394 13.55 3.08 -12.02
CA ASN A 394 13.51 4.48 -12.43
C ASN A 394 13.58 5.40 -11.20
N TRP A 395 12.98 5.00 -10.06
CA TRP A 395 13.19 5.66 -8.77
C TRP A 395 14.67 5.65 -8.34
N ALA A 396 15.31 4.48 -8.33
CA ALA A 396 16.71 4.33 -7.93
C ALA A 396 17.64 5.17 -8.82
N LEU A 397 17.54 5.02 -10.14
CA LEU A 397 18.33 5.76 -11.12
C LEU A 397 18.13 7.27 -10.98
N THR A 398 16.90 7.72 -10.73
CA THR A 398 16.62 9.14 -10.47
C THR A 398 17.34 9.63 -9.22
N ASN A 399 17.33 8.86 -8.12
CA ASN A 399 18.01 9.25 -6.88
C ASN A 399 19.53 9.32 -7.05
N PHE A 400 20.12 8.45 -7.88
CA PHE A 400 21.53 8.52 -8.22
C PHE A 400 21.85 9.73 -9.12
N MET A 401 21.05 10.00 -10.16
CA MET A 401 21.27 11.11 -11.09
C MET A 401 20.99 12.49 -10.47
N HIS A 402 20.04 12.57 -9.55
CA HIS A 402 19.54 13.81 -8.98
C HIS A 402 19.54 13.72 -7.45
N SER A 403 20.72 13.52 -6.88
CA SER A 403 20.88 13.45 -5.43
C SER A 403 20.38 14.74 -4.76
N GLY A 404 19.34 14.60 -3.94
CA GLY A 404 18.71 15.73 -3.24
C GLY A 404 17.54 16.40 -3.98
N ASP A 405 17.27 16.06 -5.24
CA ASP A 405 16.09 16.56 -5.94
C ASP A 405 14.81 15.89 -5.39
N ARG A 406 13.97 16.68 -4.74
CA ARG A 406 12.68 16.25 -4.16
C ARG A 406 11.48 16.62 -5.00
N ARG A 407 11.67 17.11 -6.23
CA ARG A 407 10.55 17.34 -7.16
C ARG A 407 9.83 16.00 -7.41
N ARG A 408 8.53 16.10 -7.66
CA ARG A 408 7.67 14.94 -8.00
C ARG A 408 7.89 14.42 -9.41
N PHE A 409 8.34 15.29 -10.31
CA PHE A 409 8.63 15.02 -11.71
C PHE A 409 10.06 15.43 -12.08
N PRO A 410 11.09 14.81 -11.50
CA PRO A 410 12.45 15.05 -11.94
C PRO A 410 12.60 14.62 -13.39
N GLU A 411 13.25 15.48 -14.18
CA GLU A 411 13.48 15.26 -15.59
C GLU A 411 14.69 14.34 -15.79
N ILE A 412 14.54 13.32 -16.63
CA ILE A 412 15.58 12.34 -16.92
C ILE A 412 16.18 12.65 -18.29
N ASN A 413 17.46 13.00 -18.29
CA ASN A 413 18.19 13.27 -19.53
C ASN A 413 18.97 12.02 -19.98
N PRO A 414 18.92 11.63 -21.28
CA PRO A 414 19.72 10.52 -21.82
C PRO A 414 21.23 10.62 -21.51
N ILE A 415 21.78 11.83 -21.44
CA ILE A 415 23.17 12.07 -21.07
C ILE A 415 23.44 11.61 -19.63
N ASN A 416 22.51 11.83 -18.71
CA ASN A 416 22.67 11.43 -17.31
C ASN A 416 22.64 9.90 -17.17
N ILE A 417 21.83 9.20 -17.99
CA ILE A 417 21.81 7.74 -18.04
C ILE A 417 23.19 7.21 -18.49
N LYS A 418 23.77 7.80 -19.54
CA LYS A 418 25.12 7.42 -20.03
C LYS A 418 26.19 7.68 -18.96
N LYS A 419 26.15 8.83 -18.27
CA LYS A 419 27.08 9.17 -17.19
C LYS A 419 26.97 8.21 -16.01
N LEU A 420 25.76 7.96 -15.51
CA LEU A 420 25.54 7.05 -14.39
C LEU A 420 26.00 5.63 -14.74
N ARG A 421 25.80 5.20 -16.00
CA ARG A 421 26.30 3.90 -16.46
C ARG A 421 27.81 3.83 -16.40
N LYS A 422 28.50 4.88 -16.80
CA LYS A 422 29.96 4.96 -16.69
C LYS A 422 30.42 4.81 -15.23
N LEU A 423 29.76 5.50 -14.30
CA LEU A 423 30.07 5.36 -12.86
C LEU A 423 29.88 3.92 -12.35
N ALA A 424 28.79 3.26 -12.76
CA ALA A 424 28.56 1.86 -12.39
C ALA A 424 29.59 0.90 -13.01
N VAL A 425 30.04 1.21 -14.23
CA VAL A 425 31.08 0.46 -14.92
C VAL A 425 32.44 0.59 -14.23
N ASP A 426 32.78 1.81 -13.83
CA ASP A 426 34.05 2.15 -13.19
C ASP A 426 34.12 1.74 -11.71
N GLY A 427 33.07 1.10 -11.17
CA GLY A 427 32.99 0.66 -9.77
C GLY A 427 32.69 1.79 -8.77
N GLU A 428 32.43 3.00 -9.25
CA GLU A 428 32.15 4.17 -8.40
C GLU A 428 30.78 4.07 -7.68
N MET A 429 29.87 3.23 -8.17
CA MET A 429 28.58 2.99 -7.52
C MET A 429 28.72 2.42 -6.12
N ASP A 430 29.69 1.53 -5.89
CA ASP A 430 29.91 0.94 -4.57
C ASP A 430 30.43 2.01 -3.58
N ILE A 431 31.23 2.95 -4.06
CA ILE A 431 31.69 4.12 -3.30
C ILE A 431 30.50 5.00 -2.94
N ILE A 432 29.65 5.35 -3.92
CA ILE A 432 28.43 6.13 -3.70
C ILE A 432 27.53 5.45 -2.66
N CYS A 433 27.33 4.13 -2.77
CA CYS A 433 26.47 3.37 -1.87
C CYS A 433 27.02 3.29 -0.45
N ARG A 434 28.33 3.15 -0.28
CA ARG A 434 28.99 3.07 1.03
C ARG A 434 29.06 4.43 1.73
N ASP A 435 29.37 5.49 1.00
CA ASP A 435 29.78 6.77 1.58
C ASP A 435 28.64 7.81 1.63
N THR A 436 27.45 7.48 1.09
CA THR A 436 26.30 8.40 1.08
C THR A 436 25.60 8.52 2.44
N SER A 437 25.25 9.76 2.81
CA SER A 437 24.33 10.06 3.90
C SER A 437 22.87 10.23 3.44
N ASN A 438 22.60 10.17 2.14
CA ASN A 438 21.26 10.34 1.59
C ASN A 438 20.46 9.04 1.70
N LEU A 439 19.44 9.05 2.56
CA LEU A 439 18.58 7.89 2.83
C LEU A 439 17.96 7.28 1.57
N GLU A 440 17.60 8.08 0.57
CA GLU A 440 17.00 7.57 -0.68
C GLU A 440 18.03 6.84 -1.56
N ILE A 441 19.28 7.30 -1.56
CA ILE A 441 20.38 6.60 -2.24
C ILE A 441 20.69 5.31 -1.50
N LYS A 442 20.77 5.35 -0.16
CA LYS A 442 20.98 4.16 0.67
C LYS A 442 19.91 3.10 0.40
N LYS A 443 18.63 3.47 0.46
CA LYS A 443 17.52 2.56 0.11
C LYS A 443 17.64 2.02 -1.32
N SER A 444 18.10 2.84 -2.27
CA SER A 444 18.31 2.40 -3.66
C SER A 444 19.39 1.31 -3.74
N CYS A 445 20.50 1.47 -3.01
CA CYS A 445 21.58 0.50 -2.91
C CYS A 445 21.16 -0.78 -2.17
N ASP A 446 20.33 -0.66 -1.12
CA ASP A 446 19.79 -1.82 -0.39
C ASP A 446 18.79 -2.61 -1.26
N THR A 447 18.12 -1.94 -2.21
CA THR A 447 17.09 -2.54 -3.06
C THR A 447 17.66 -3.18 -4.33
N PHE A 448 18.70 -2.59 -4.92
CA PHE A 448 19.23 -3.00 -6.23
C PHE A 448 20.73 -3.27 -6.16
N THR A 449 21.15 -4.42 -6.70
CA THR A 449 22.58 -4.70 -6.89
C THR A 449 23.17 -3.83 -8.00
N THR A 450 24.50 -3.65 -8.01
CA THR A 450 25.20 -2.91 -9.08
C THR A 450 24.87 -3.46 -10.47
N ARG A 451 24.75 -4.78 -10.62
CA ARG A 451 24.33 -5.44 -11.87
C ARG A 451 22.90 -5.10 -12.27
N GLN A 452 21.98 -5.01 -11.31
CA GLN A 452 20.60 -4.56 -11.57
C GLN A 452 20.53 -3.09 -11.94
N VAL A 453 21.39 -2.25 -11.36
CA VAL A 453 21.53 -0.84 -11.76
C VAL A 453 22.02 -0.74 -13.21
N ILE A 454 23.06 -1.50 -13.58
CA ILE A 454 23.55 -1.59 -14.97
C ILE A 454 22.44 -2.08 -15.92
N ALA A 455 21.73 -3.14 -15.55
CA ALA A 455 20.60 -3.68 -16.30
C ALA A 455 19.50 -2.62 -16.55
N GLY A 456 19.13 -1.86 -15.51
CA GLY A 456 18.17 -0.77 -15.63
C GLY A 456 18.61 0.31 -16.62
N MET A 457 19.89 0.69 -16.58
CA MET A 457 20.44 1.68 -17.51
C MET A 457 20.52 1.16 -18.94
N ASP A 458 20.84 -0.13 -19.15
CA ASP A 458 20.87 -0.72 -20.49
C ASP A 458 19.46 -0.79 -21.09
N ILE A 459 18.44 -1.11 -20.31
CA ILE A 459 17.03 -1.01 -20.74
C ILE A 459 16.68 0.42 -21.16
N LEU A 460 16.98 1.43 -20.32
CA LEU A 460 16.67 2.82 -20.66
C LEU A 460 17.49 3.34 -21.85
N ARG A 461 18.74 2.89 -22.03
CA ARG A 461 19.55 3.21 -23.21
C ARG A 461 18.95 2.64 -24.49
N ALA A 462 18.49 1.39 -24.46
CA ALA A 462 17.82 0.77 -25.59
C ALA A 462 16.54 1.54 -25.97
N PHE A 463 15.71 1.92 -24.99
CA PHE A 463 14.57 2.81 -25.23
C PHE A 463 15.00 4.18 -25.75
N ALA A 464 16.05 4.77 -25.20
CA ALA A 464 16.54 6.07 -25.64
C ALA A 464 16.92 6.07 -27.12
N LYS A 465 17.54 5.00 -27.61
CA LYS A 465 17.87 4.84 -29.04
C LYS A 465 16.62 4.57 -29.89
N VAL A 466 15.77 3.62 -29.49
CA VAL A 466 14.61 3.20 -30.29
C VAL A 466 13.52 4.26 -30.36
N MET A 467 13.27 4.97 -29.25
CA MET A 467 12.24 5.99 -29.15
C MET A 467 12.76 7.40 -29.45
N ASP A 468 14.07 7.55 -29.69
CA ASP A 468 14.73 8.83 -29.96
C ASP A 468 14.52 9.84 -28.81
N PHE A 469 14.98 9.47 -27.61
CA PHE A 469 14.81 10.27 -26.39
C PHE A 469 15.37 11.68 -26.51
N GLU A 470 16.39 11.89 -27.34
CA GLU A 470 16.99 13.19 -27.59
C GLU A 470 16.05 14.16 -28.33
N LYS A 471 15.03 13.64 -29.03
CA LYS A 471 13.98 14.42 -29.70
C LYS A 471 12.68 14.54 -28.90
N LYS A 472 12.62 13.96 -27.71
CA LYS A 472 11.44 14.10 -26.84
C LYS A 472 11.44 15.49 -26.23
N ASP A 473 10.26 16.09 -26.10
CA ASP A 473 10.10 17.36 -25.40
C ASP A 473 10.59 17.19 -23.96
N LYS A 474 10.14 16.10 -23.32
CA LYS A 474 10.31 15.87 -21.88
C LYS A 474 10.28 14.37 -21.55
N ILE A 475 11.16 13.93 -20.65
CA ILE A 475 11.17 12.59 -20.07
C ILE A 475 11.17 12.76 -18.55
N PHE A 476 10.15 12.28 -17.86
CA PHE A 476 10.00 12.46 -16.43
C PHE A 476 9.96 11.13 -15.72
N PHE A 477 10.55 11.06 -14.54
CA PHE A 477 10.16 10.04 -13.58
C PHE A 477 9.03 10.56 -12.69
N ILE A 478 8.02 9.75 -12.38
CA ILE A 478 6.97 10.11 -11.41
C ILE A 478 7.36 9.52 -10.06
N ARG A 479 7.73 10.36 -9.10
CA ARG A 479 8.23 9.90 -7.79
C ARG A 479 7.21 9.09 -7.01
N ASP A 480 5.95 9.51 -7.07
CA ASP A 480 4.82 8.88 -6.36
C ASP A 480 4.11 7.82 -7.23
N ALA A 481 4.79 7.25 -8.23
CA ALA A 481 4.20 6.32 -9.18
C ALA A 481 3.72 4.99 -8.57
N LEU A 482 4.14 4.68 -7.35
CA LEU A 482 3.93 3.37 -6.72
C LEU A 482 2.46 2.93 -6.68
N LEU A 483 1.54 3.91 -6.63
CA LEU A 483 0.10 3.70 -6.49
C LEU A 483 -0.68 4.15 -7.73
N VAL A 484 0.00 4.45 -8.84
CA VAL A 484 -0.64 5.00 -10.05
C VAL A 484 -1.61 4.03 -10.70
N TRP A 485 -1.25 2.75 -10.83
CA TRP A 485 -2.20 1.77 -11.38
C TRP A 485 -3.37 1.54 -10.41
N SER A 486 -3.12 1.57 -9.10
CA SER A 486 -4.17 1.46 -8.07
C SER A 486 -5.15 2.62 -8.17
N LEU A 487 -4.64 3.83 -8.46
CA LEU A 487 -5.45 5.01 -8.74
C LEU A 487 -6.32 4.84 -10.00
N GLY A 488 -5.74 4.33 -11.10
CA GLY A 488 -6.50 3.98 -12.31
C GLY A 488 -7.59 2.95 -12.05
N TYR A 489 -7.28 1.92 -11.26
CA TYR A 489 -8.22 0.85 -10.88
C TYR A 489 -9.37 1.41 -10.05
N LEU A 490 -9.05 2.26 -9.07
CA LEU A 490 -10.04 2.86 -8.20
C LEU A 490 -11.01 3.77 -8.99
N LYS A 491 -10.51 4.53 -9.96
CA LYS A 491 -11.37 5.37 -10.81
C LYS A 491 -12.32 4.52 -11.66
N GLU A 492 -11.84 3.42 -12.25
CA GLU A 492 -12.69 2.50 -13.00
C GLU A 492 -13.79 1.88 -12.15
N LYS A 493 -13.44 1.38 -10.95
CA LYS A 493 -14.43 0.82 -10.03
C LYS A 493 -15.46 1.85 -9.60
N CYS A 494 -15.00 3.06 -9.30
CA CYS A 494 -15.93 4.13 -8.92
C CYS A 494 -16.90 4.50 -10.05
N MET A 495 -16.43 4.57 -11.29
CA MET A 495 -17.26 4.82 -12.48
C MET A 495 -18.23 3.67 -12.77
N MET A 496 -17.79 2.42 -12.63
CA MET A 496 -18.64 1.24 -12.83
C MET A 496 -19.78 1.15 -11.82
N ASP A 497 -19.57 1.66 -10.61
CA ASP A 497 -20.57 1.67 -9.55
C ASP A 497 -21.48 2.92 -9.61
N ASP A 498 -21.34 3.79 -10.62
CA ASP A 498 -22.01 5.10 -10.75
C ASP A 498 -21.82 6.01 -9.52
N LYS A 499 -20.65 5.91 -8.87
CA LYS A 499 -20.30 6.71 -7.68
C LYS A 499 -19.30 7.85 -7.98
N CYS A 500 -18.69 7.82 -9.17
CA CYS A 500 -17.82 8.85 -9.77
C CYS A 500 -17.97 8.81 -11.30
#